data_AF-A0A4W3JZ34-F1
#
_entry.id   AF-A0A4W3JZ34-F1
#
_cell.length_a   1.000
_cell.length_b   1.000
_cell.length_c   1.000
_cell.angle_alpha   90.00
_cell.angle_beta   90.00
_cell.angle_gamma   90.00
#
_symmetry.space_group_name_H-M   'P 1'
#
loop_
_entity.id
_entity.type
_entity.pdbx_description
1 polymer ?
#
loop_
_entity_poly.entity_id
_entity_poly.type
_entity_poly.pdbx_seq_one_letter_code
_entity_poly.pdbx_strand_id
1 'polypeptide(L)'
;MDRYLIAGVLKDIQKYFDINDSSSGLLQTVFIFSYMLLAPLFGYLGDRYNRKLLMCVGILLWCIVTLASSFITQNYFWLLLLTRAIVGIGEASYSTIAPTIIGDFFVGTKRTWMLSIFYIAIPVGSGLGYIMASSVNQLAGDWHWALRVTPCLGSVALVMLIFLVPNPTRGASECPQPTPAEKSSFKEDLKYLLHNLIFGGLTCVTGVLGVVIGAEASRRLKSWNPRIDPLICAFGMFSSSSCLYLAIVLAKISRPTTFIFIFFAETFMALNYAIVADILLYVVVPTRRSMAEAIQITICHALGDAGSPYLIGIVSDHIQRHSLKSTYWDFVSLEYAFLICPFVGILGGAFFLMNARHIEADRQRAAQHIQGDHRGDRPHGTGAFVGFNPGQGWGWLTHAP
;
A
#
# COMPACT_ATOMS: atom_id res chain seq x y z
N MET A 1 7.14 -11.95 -4.05
CA MET A 1 6.60 -13.21 -4.58
C MET A 1 6.04 -14.06 -3.46
N ASP A 2 6.82 -14.43 -2.44
CA ASP A 2 6.38 -15.36 -1.37
C ASP A 2 5.11 -14.93 -0.65
N ARG A 3 4.92 -13.62 -0.38
CA ARG A 3 3.68 -13.09 0.22
C ARG A 3 2.42 -13.57 -0.49
N TYR A 4 2.43 -13.64 -1.82
CA TYR A 4 1.26 -13.99 -2.64
C TYR A 4 1.29 -15.43 -3.17
N LEU A 5 2.32 -16.18 -2.82
CA LEU A 5 2.48 -17.56 -3.24
C LEU A 5 1.39 -18.46 -2.67
N ILE A 6 1.09 -18.29 -1.37
CA ILE A 6 0.04 -19.04 -0.68
C ILE A 6 -1.34 -18.77 -1.29
N ALA A 7 -1.59 -17.52 -1.68
CA ALA A 7 -2.83 -17.17 -2.33
C ALA A 7 -3.00 -17.84 -3.71
N GLY A 8 -1.90 -18.16 -4.41
CA GLY A 8 -1.92 -18.90 -5.68
C GLY A 8 -2.22 -20.40 -5.55
N VAL A 9 -1.99 -21.00 -4.37
CA VAL A 9 -2.27 -22.42 -4.06
C VAL A 9 -3.24 -22.60 -2.89
N LEU A 10 -4.04 -21.56 -2.60
CA LEU A 10 -4.85 -21.50 -1.38
C LEU A 10 -5.85 -22.65 -1.29
N LYS A 11 -6.51 -22.98 -2.41
CA LYS A 11 -7.50 -24.06 -2.46
C LYS A 11 -6.90 -25.43 -2.18
N ASP A 12 -5.68 -25.68 -2.65
CA ASP A 12 -4.98 -26.94 -2.40
C ASP A 12 -4.56 -27.06 -0.93
N ILE A 13 -4.13 -25.96 -0.32
CA ILE A 13 -3.84 -25.89 1.13
C ILE A 13 -5.11 -26.12 1.93
N GLN A 14 -6.23 -25.50 1.55
CA GLN A 14 -7.52 -25.69 2.21
C GLN A 14 -7.95 -27.16 2.21
N LYS A 15 -7.85 -27.80 1.04
CA LYS A 15 -8.17 -29.22 0.88
C LYS A 15 -7.20 -30.12 1.64
N TYR A 16 -5.91 -29.80 1.64
CA TYR A 16 -4.88 -30.61 2.31
C TYR A 16 -5.03 -30.56 3.83
N PHE A 17 -5.25 -29.39 4.43
CA PHE A 17 -5.41 -29.26 5.89
C PHE A 17 -6.85 -29.45 6.39
N ASP A 18 -7.82 -29.65 5.48
CA ASP A 18 -9.26 -29.67 5.78
C ASP A 18 -9.70 -28.42 6.58
N ILE A 19 -9.25 -27.25 6.12
CA ILE A 19 -9.49 -25.96 6.77
C ILE A 19 -10.51 -25.12 6.01
N ASN A 20 -11.25 -24.32 6.77
CA ASN A 20 -12.26 -23.40 6.28
C ASN A 20 -11.67 -22.06 5.76
N ASP A 21 -12.49 -21.18 5.21
CA ASP A 21 -12.05 -19.90 4.64
C ASP A 21 -11.52 -18.93 5.71
N SER A 22 -12.05 -18.98 6.94
CA SER A 22 -11.52 -18.19 8.06
C SER A 22 -10.08 -18.58 8.40
N SER A 23 -9.82 -19.88 8.48
CA SER A 23 -8.48 -20.40 8.79
C SER A 23 -7.51 -20.12 7.65
N SER A 24 -7.96 -20.21 6.40
CA SER A 24 -7.14 -19.87 5.24
C SER A 24 -6.81 -18.36 5.20
N GLY A 25 -7.76 -17.49 5.54
CA GLY A 25 -7.55 -16.05 5.73
C GLY A 25 -6.58 -15.71 6.88
N LEU A 26 -6.52 -16.56 7.91
CA LEU A 26 -5.59 -16.39 9.03
C LEU A 26 -4.11 -16.49 8.60
N LEU A 27 -3.81 -17.26 7.55
CA LEU A 27 -2.44 -17.37 6.99
C LEU A 27 -1.89 -16.01 6.55
N GLN A 28 -2.74 -15.20 5.88
CA GLN A 28 -2.37 -13.85 5.45
C GLN A 28 -2.35 -12.88 6.64
N THR A 29 -3.31 -13.01 7.54
CA THR A 29 -3.48 -12.13 8.70
C THR A 29 -2.27 -12.18 9.63
N VAL A 30 -1.85 -13.39 10.02
CA VAL A 30 -0.70 -13.60 10.93
C VAL A 30 0.61 -13.11 10.31
N PHE A 31 0.76 -13.29 9.00
CA PHE A 31 1.88 -12.76 8.24
C PHE A 31 1.93 -11.22 8.30
N ILE A 32 0.82 -10.53 8.01
CA ILE A 32 0.78 -9.06 8.00
C ILE A 32 0.94 -8.49 9.41
N PHE A 33 0.29 -9.10 10.40
CA PHE A 33 0.36 -8.65 11.78
C PHE A 33 1.79 -8.70 12.34
N SER A 34 2.48 -9.82 12.12
CA SER A 34 3.89 -9.98 12.52
C SER A 34 4.81 -9.00 11.78
N TYR A 35 4.58 -8.80 10.48
CA TYR A 35 5.28 -7.80 9.67
C TYR A 35 5.11 -6.38 10.25
N MET A 36 3.87 -5.97 10.53
CA MET A 36 3.53 -4.63 11.02
C MET A 36 4.12 -4.37 12.41
N LEU A 37 4.10 -5.38 13.29
CA LEU A 37 4.61 -5.27 14.65
C LEU A 37 6.14 -5.09 14.66
N LEU A 38 6.87 -5.81 13.79
CA LEU A 38 8.33 -5.81 13.80
C LEU A 38 8.97 -4.86 12.79
N ALA A 39 8.24 -4.30 11.83
CA ALA A 39 8.77 -3.29 10.92
C ALA A 39 9.39 -2.07 11.65
N PRO A 40 8.75 -1.46 12.67
CA PRO A 40 9.38 -0.37 13.44
C PRO A 40 10.64 -0.82 14.17
N LEU A 41 10.66 -2.04 14.69
CA LEU A 41 11.83 -2.61 15.36
C LEU A 41 13.00 -2.78 14.38
N PHE A 42 12.76 -3.30 13.18
CA PHE A 42 13.79 -3.42 12.15
C PHE A 42 14.26 -2.07 11.61
N GLY A 43 13.39 -1.06 11.55
CA GLY A 43 13.80 0.33 11.30
C GLY A 43 14.79 0.83 12.36
N TYR A 44 14.42 0.72 13.64
CA TYR A 44 15.27 1.08 14.78
C TYR A 44 16.61 0.33 14.80
N LEU A 45 16.59 -0.97 14.48
CA LEU A 45 17.79 -1.81 14.40
C LEU A 45 18.65 -1.44 13.17
N GLY A 46 18.03 -1.16 12.02
CA GLY A 46 18.71 -0.70 10.82
C GLY A 46 19.48 0.60 11.04
N ASP A 47 18.95 1.49 11.87
CA ASP A 47 19.60 2.76 12.23
C ASP A 47 20.77 2.60 13.20
N ARG A 48 20.90 1.48 13.93
CA ARG A 48 21.98 1.28 14.91
C ARG A 48 23.01 0.24 14.53
N TYR A 49 22.59 -0.78 13.81
CA TYR A 49 23.43 -1.91 13.45
C TYR A 49 23.74 -1.92 11.94
N ASN A 50 24.50 -2.93 11.51
CA ASN A 50 24.84 -3.09 10.11
C ASN A 50 23.59 -3.48 9.30
N ARG A 51 23.09 -2.53 8.50
CA ARG A 51 21.90 -2.66 7.65
C ARG A 51 21.97 -3.86 6.69
N LYS A 52 23.11 -4.06 6.03
CA LYS A 52 23.30 -5.18 5.11
C LYS A 52 23.20 -6.52 5.85
N LEU A 53 23.84 -6.63 7.02
CA LEU A 53 23.82 -7.85 7.82
C LEU A 53 22.39 -8.18 8.28
N LEU A 54 21.65 -7.19 8.80
CA LEU A 54 20.26 -7.36 9.22
C LEU A 54 19.37 -7.85 8.06
N MET A 55 19.53 -7.25 6.87
CA MET A 55 18.79 -7.64 5.68
C MET A 55 19.15 -9.05 5.21
N CYS A 56 20.44 -9.43 5.21
CA CYS A 56 20.87 -10.78 4.86
C CYS A 56 20.31 -11.83 5.84
N VAL A 57 20.37 -11.56 7.14
CA VAL A 57 19.84 -12.46 8.18
C VAL A 57 18.33 -12.66 8.01
N GLY A 58 17.60 -11.58 7.75
CA GLY A 58 16.15 -11.65 7.55
C GLY A 58 15.75 -12.40 6.28
N ILE A 59 16.44 -12.17 5.16
CA ILE A 59 16.21 -12.94 3.91
C ILE A 59 16.55 -14.41 4.11
N LEU A 60 17.66 -14.73 4.81
CA LEU A 60 18.04 -16.10 5.11
C LEU A 60 16.99 -16.80 5.97
N LEU A 61 16.53 -16.15 7.04
CA LEU A 61 15.47 -16.66 7.91
C LEU A 61 14.19 -16.90 7.11
N TRP A 62 13.79 -15.93 6.29
CA TRP A 62 12.63 -16.04 5.41
C TRP A 62 12.74 -17.24 4.46
N CYS A 63 13.87 -17.42 3.76
CA CYS A 63 14.06 -18.53 2.82
C CYS A 63 14.02 -19.89 3.53
N ILE A 64 14.72 -20.03 4.67
CA ILE A 64 14.74 -21.27 5.45
C ILE A 64 13.34 -21.64 5.92
N VAL A 65 12.60 -20.66 6.44
CA VAL A 65 11.27 -20.89 7.00
C VAL A 65 10.24 -21.17 5.91
N THR A 66 10.33 -20.48 4.75
CA THR A 66 9.50 -20.80 3.58
C THR A 66 9.76 -22.24 3.12
N LEU A 67 11.02 -22.67 3.03
CA LEU A 67 11.35 -24.05 2.67
C LEU A 67 10.85 -25.05 3.72
N ALA A 68 11.08 -24.77 5.00
CA ALA A 68 10.60 -25.59 6.12
C ALA A 68 9.08 -25.75 6.11
N SER A 69 8.35 -24.70 5.71
CA SER A 69 6.89 -24.76 5.60
C SER A 69 6.37 -25.77 4.58
N SER A 70 7.20 -26.18 3.61
CA SER A 70 6.87 -27.21 2.61
C SER A 70 6.94 -28.66 3.13
N PHE A 71 7.36 -28.86 4.39
CA PHE A 71 7.44 -30.17 5.04
C PHE A 71 6.39 -30.36 6.13
N ILE A 72 5.48 -29.39 6.29
CA ILE A 72 4.45 -29.42 7.32
C ILE A 72 3.36 -30.41 6.91
N THR A 73 3.12 -31.39 7.77
CA THR A 73 2.10 -32.42 7.54
C THR A 73 0.71 -31.93 7.96
N GLN A 74 -0.32 -32.56 7.37
CA GLN A 74 -1.75 -32.23 7.51
C GLN A 74 -2.23 -31.99 8.96
N ASN A 75 -1.64 -32.65 9.96
CA ASN A 75 -2.05 -32.53 11.36
C ASN A 75 -1.59 -31.23 12.04
N TYR A 76 -0.67 -30.47 11.43
CA TYR A 76 0.00 -29.34 12.06
C TYR A 76 -0.27 -28.00 11.36
N PHE A 77 -1.54 -27.68 11.13
CA PHE A 77 -1.93 -26.38 10.55
C PHE A 77 -1.41 -25.18 11.37
N TRP A 78 -1.41 -25.28 12.71
CA TRP A 78 -0.85 -24.23 13.60
C TRP A 78 0.64 -23.96 13.33
N LEU A 79 1.40 -24.98 12.91
CA LEU A 79 2.81 -24.81 12.55
C LEU A 79 2.93 -24.03 11.22
N LEU A 80 2.00 -24.22 10.28
CA LEU A 80 1.95 -23.43 9.06
C LEU A 80 1.67 -21.96 9.37
N LEU A 81 0.75 -21.67 10.30
CA LEU A 81 0.50 -20.30 10.78
C LEU A 81 1.74 -19.68 11.44
N LEU A 82 2.45 -20.44 12.28
CA LEU A 82 3.68 -19.97 12.92
C LEU A 82 4.78 -19.66 11.89
N THR A 83 4.99 -20.55 10.92
CA THR A 83 5.96 -20.30 9.85
C THR A 83 5.58 -19.08 9.00
N ARG A 84 4.28 -18.83 8.76
CA ARG A 84 3.81 -17.59 8.12
C ARG A 84 4.13 -16.34 8.94
N ALA A 85 3.97 -16.39 10.26
CA ALA A 85 4.39 -15.29 11.13
C ALA A 85 5.88 -14.99 10.96
N ILE A 86 6.73 -16.01 11.07
CA ILE A 86 8.19 -15.86 10.99
C ILE A 86 8.65 -15.37 9.60
N VAL A 87 7.97 -15.81 8.53
CA VAL A 87 8.21 -15.26 7.18
C VAL A 87 7.87 -13.76 7.13
N GLY A 88 6.78 -13.32 7.77
CA GLY A 88 6.45 -11.90 7.93
C GLY A 88 7.52 -11.09 8.66
N ILE A 89 8.14 -11.67 9.69
CA ILE A 89 9.29 -11.09 10.40
C ILE A 89 10.49 -10.91 9.47
N GLY A 90 10.82 -11.94 8.70
CA GLY A 90 11.93 -11.89 7.73
C GLY A 90 11.70 -10.83 6.66
N GLU A 91 10.50 -10.76 6.08
CA GLU A 91 10.14 -9.74 5.08
C GLU A 91 10.16 -8.31 5.64
N ALA A 92 9.75 -8.11 6.90
CA ALA A 92 9.79 -6.81 7.55
C ALA A 92 11.19 -6.21 7.59
N SER A 93 12.22 -7.04 7.81
CA SER A 93 13.61 -6.58 7.80
C SER A 93 14.04 -6.04 6.43
N TYR A 94 13.71 -6.73 5.33
CA TYR A 94 14.06 -6.32 3.98
C TYR A 94 13.31 -5.06 3.56
N SER A 95 11.97 -5.05 3.71
CA SER A 95 11.12 -3.95 3.24
C SER A 95 11.39 -2.63 3.95
N THR A 96 11.88 -2.67 5.19
CA THR A 96 12.21 -1.46 5.97
C THR A 96 13.63 -0.96 5.70
N ILE A 97 14.60 -1.86 5.55
CA ILE A 97 16.01 -1.48 5.44
C ILE A 97 16.41 -1.16 4.00
N ALA A 98 15.91 -1.89 3.00
CA ALA A 98 16.33 -1.77 1.61
C ALA A 98 16.17 -0.35 1.01
N PRO A 99 15.05 0.37 1.22
CA PRO A 99 14.92 1.76 0.74
C PRO A 99 15.97 2.70 1.34
N THR A 100 16.38 2.47 2.58
CA THR A 100 17.38 3.31 3.27
C THR A 100 18.79 3.10 2.72
N ILE A 101 19.13 1.85 2.35
CA ILE A 101 20.40 1.51 1.67
C ILE A 101 20.43 2.15 0.27
N ILE A 102 19.32 2.09 -0.47
CA ILE A 102 19.19 2.77 -1.77
C ILE A 102 19.38 4.28 -1.59
N GLY A 103 18.83 4.84 -0.50
CA GLY A 103 19.01 6.24 -0.13
C GLY A 103 20.46 6.64 0.12
N ASP A 104 21.28 5.74 0.66
CA ASP A 104 22.72 5.97 0.89
C ASP A 104 23.58 5.85 -0.39
N PHE A 105 23.12 5.08 -1.38
CA PHE A 105 23.87 4.88 -2.63
C PHE A 105 23.63 5.94 -3.70
N PHE A 106 22.44 6.56 -3.68
CA PHE A 106 22.00 7.42 -4.78
C PHE A 106 21.56 8.79 -4.29
N VAL A 107 21.80 9.82 -5.12
CA VAL A 107 21.47 11.23 -4.84
C VAL A 107 20.47 11.79 -5.83
N GLY A 108 19.70 12.79 -5.38
CA GLY A 108 18.78 13.56 -6.23
C GLY A 108 17.81 12.70 -7.04
N THR A 109 17.65 13.01 -8.33
CA THR A 109 16.74 12.31 -9.25
C THR A 109 17.06 10.83 -9.41
N LYS A 110 18.34 10.43 -9.34
CA LYS A 110 18.75 9.01 -9.42
C LYS A 110 18.22 8.20 -8.24
N ARG A 111 18.18 8.79 -7.03
CA ARG A 111 17.59 8.15 -5.85
C ARG A 111 16.11 7.87 -6.06
N THR A 112 15.36 8.87 -6.54
CA THR A 112 13.93 8.71 -6.83
C THR A 112 13.69 7.61 -7.87
N TRP A 113 14.49 7.56 -8.95
CA TRP A 113 14.39 6.50 -9.95
C TRP A 113 14.66 5.11 -9.38
N MET A 114 15.72 4.94 -8.58
CA MET A 114 16.04 3.66 -7.97
C MET A 114 14.99 3.21 -6.95
N LEU A 115 14.42 4.14 -6.18
CA LEU A 115 13.29 3.86 -5.31
C LEU A 115 12.02 3.49 -6.10
N SER A 116 11.75 4.14 -7.24
CA SER A 116 10.64 3.76 -8.12
C SER A 116 10.80 2.36 -8.69
N ILE A 117 12.01 1.97 -9.13
CA ILE A 117 12.33 0.60 -9.58
C ILE A 117 12.17 -0.40 -8.42
N PHE A 118 12.54 -0.01 -7.21
CA PHE A 118 12.34 -0.86 -6.03
C PHE A 118 10.84 -1.06 -5.73
N TYR A 119 10.05 0.01 -5.72
CA TYR A 119 8.62 -0.07 -5.38
C TYR A 119 7.76 -0.71 -6.48
N ILE A 120 8.11 -0.56 -7.77
CA ILE A 120 7.39 -1.26 -8.86
C ILE A 120 7.59 -2.79 -8.79
N ALA A 121 8.66 -3.26 -8.15
CA ALA A 121 8.87 -4.69 -7.92
C ALA A 121 7.82 -5.31 -6.99
N ILE A 122 7.14 -4.51 -6.16
CA ILE A 122 6.07 -5.00 -5.27
C ILE A 122 4.90 -5.56 -6.10
N PRO A 123 4.17 -4.77 -6.92
CA PRO A 123 3.02 -5.29 -7.65
C PRO A 123 3.43 -6.33 -8.72
N VAL A 124 4.59 -6.17 -9.37
CA VAL A 124 5.13 -7.18 -10.30
C VAL A 124 5.40 -8.50 -9.59
N GLY A 125 6.07 -8.44 -8.43
CA GLY A 125 6.39 -9.61 -7.61
C GLY A 125 5.16 -10.27 -7.01
N SER A 126 4.08 -9.52 -6.74
CA SER A 126 2.79 -10.07 -6.34
C SER A 126 2.18 -10.91 -7.45
N GLY A 127 2.08 -10.35 -8.67
CA GLY A 127 1.54 -11.04 -9.84
C GLY A 127 2.34 -12.30 -10.20
N LEU A 128 3.67 -12.19 -10.24
CA LEU A 128 4.54 -13.34 -10.49
C LEU A 128 4.42 -14.41 -9.38
N GLY A 129 4.17 -14.01 -8.14
CA GLY A 129 3.94 -14.93 -7.02
C GLY A 129 2.75 -15.84 -7.26
N TYR A 130 1.60 -15.28 -7.65
CA TYR A 130 0.40 -16.04 -8.00
C TYR A 130 0.63 -17.00 -9.17
N ILE A 131 1.22 -16.48 -10.26
CA ILE A 131 1.45 -17.24 -11.49
C ILE A 131 2.39 -18.41 -11.21
N MET A 132 3.53 -18.13 -10.60
CA MET A 132 4.53 -19.15 -10.32
C MET A 132 3.96 -20.24 -9.39
N ALA A 133 3.25 -19.85 -8.32
CA ALA A 133 2.63 -20.81 -7.41
C ALA A 133 1.63 -21.73 -8.12
N SER A 134 0.73 -21.14 -8.92
CA SER A 134 -0.29 -21.88 -9.66
C SER A 134 0.31 -22.78 -10.75
N SER A 135 1.30 -22.29 -11.51
CA SER A 135 1.95 -23.06 -12.57
C SER A 135 2.79 -24.21 -12.01
N VAL A 136 3.56 -23.98 -10.94
CA VAL A 136 4.35 -25.04 -10.29
C VAL A 136 3.45 -26.11 -9.69
N ASN A 137 2.36 -25.71 -9.04
CA ASN A 137 1.36 -26.65 -8.52
C ASN A 137 0.75 -27.52 -9.63
N GLN A 138 0.38 -26.93 -10.77
CA GLN A 138 -0.16 -27.67 -11.92
C GLN A 138 0.86 -28.64 -12.54
N LEU A 139 2.13 -28.25 -12.63
CA LEU A 139 3.20 -29.07 -13.20
C LEU A 139 3.63 -30.21 -12.28
N ALA A 140 3.76 -29.94 -10.98
CA ALA A 140 4.23 -30.90 -10.00
C ALA A 140 3.11 -31.77 -9.41
N GLY A 141 1.84 -31.37 -9.59
CA GLY A 141 0.68 -32.03 -8.99
C GLY A 141 0.60 -31.91 -7.47
N ASP A 142 1.44 -31.07 -6.86
CA ASP A 142 1.55 -30.91 -5.41
C ASP A 142 1.93 -29.46 -5.06
N TRP A 143 1.13 -28.85 -4.18
CA TRP A 143 1.25 -27.45 -3.77
C TRP A 143 2.53 -27.19 -2.97
N HIS A 144 3.10 -28.20 -2.31
CA HIS A 144 4.35 -28.04 -1.55
C HIS A 144 5.51 -27.57 -2.44
N TRP A 145 5.50 -27.90 -3.74
CA TRP A 145 6.54 -27.47 -4.67
C TRP A 145 6.54 -25.96 -4.91
N ALA A 146 5.38 -25.29 -4.81
CA ALA A 146 5.33 -23.83 -4.87
C ALA A 146 6.24 -23.22 -3.79
N LEU A 147 6.21 -23.78 -2.56
CA LEU A 147 7.02 -23.35 -1.43
C LEU A 147 8.50 -23.79 -1.49
N ARG A 148 8.84 -24.78 -2.33
CA ARG A 148 10.22 -25.26 -2.48
C ARG A 148 11.02 -24.47 -3.51
N VAL A 149 10.36 -23.97 -4.56
CA VAL A 149 11.01 -23.25 -5.66
C VAL A 149 11.41 -21.82 -5.27
N THR A 150 10.58 -21.15 -4.48
CA THR A 150 10.81 -19.74 -4.07
C THR A 150 12.08 -19.53 -3.25
N PRO A 151 12.39 -20.36 -2.24
CA PRO A 151 13.64 -20.27 -1.49
C PRO A 151 14.89 -20.38 -2.36
N CYS A 152 14.85 -21.09 -3.49
CA CYS A 152 15.96 -21.13 -4.44
C CYS A 152 16.21 -19.75 -5.07
N LEU A 153 15.14 -19.08 -5.51
CA LEU A 153 15.22 -17.71 -6.04
C LEU A 153 15.70 -16.72 -4.96
N GLY A 154 15.16 -16.85 -3.74
CA GLY A 154 15.58 -16.05 -2.59
C GLY A 154 17.05 -16.26 -2.21
N SER A 155 17.56 -17.49 -2.32
CA SER A 155 18.96 -17.82 -2.07
C SER A 155 19.90 -17.20 -3.11
N VAL A 156 19.51 -17.22 -4.39
CA VAL A 156 20.25 -16.52 -5.45
C VAL A 156 20.28 -15.00 -5.17
N ALA A 157 19.14 -14.41 -4.80
CA ALA A 157 19.07 -13.00 -4.43
C ALA A 157 19.92 -12.68 -3.20
N LEU A 158 19.96 -13.55 -2.19
CA LEU A 158 20.80 -13.41 -1.00
C LEU A 158 22.30 -13.46 -1.34
N VAL A 159 22.70 -14.40 -2.20
CA VAL A 159 24.09 -14.50 -2.69
C VAL A 159 24.46 -13.22 -3.44
N MET A 160 23.61 -12.75 -4.36
CA MET A 160 23.82 -11.48 -5.04
C MET A 160 23.92 -10.32 -4.06
N LEU A 161 23.08 -10.26 -3.04
CA LEU A 161 23.15 -9.20 -2.03
C LEU A 161 24.47 -9.23 -1.25
N ILE A 162 24.96 -10.41 -0.88
CA ILE A 162 26.20 -10.56 -0.11
C ILE A 162 27.42 -10.14 -0.95
N PHE A 163 27.49 -10.53 -2.23
CA PHE A 163 28.67 -10.28 -3.06
C PHE A 163 28.64 -8.96 -3.83
N LEU A 164 27.47 -8.53 -4.32
CA LEU A 164 27.35 -7.39 -5.23
C LEU A 164 27.08 -6.06 -4.53
N VAL A 165 26.45 -6.08 -3.36
CA VAL A 165 26.08 -4.84 -2.64
C VAL A 165 27.12 -4.53 -1.56
N PRO A 166 27.99 -3.51 -1.73
CA PRO A 166 28.91 -3.11 -0.68
C PRO A 166 28.16 -2.53 0.54
N ASN A 167 28.82 -2.41 1.69
CA ASN A 167 28.22 -1.70 2.83
C ASN A 167 28.33 -0.19 2.58
N PRO A 168 27.24 0.55 2.35
CA PRO A 168 27.34 1.99 2.19
C PRO A 168 27.67 2.65 3.54
N THR A 169 28.55 3.64 3.52
CA THR A 169 28.70 4.59 4.63
C THR A 169 27.43 5.44 4.70
N ARG A 170 26.82 5.54 5.88
CA ARG A 170 25.52 6.19 6.06
C ARG A 170 25.58 7.65 5.63
N GLY A 171 24.59 8.11 4.85
CA GLY A 171 24.54 9.50 4.39
C GLY A 171 25.63 9.89 3.40
N ALA A 172 26.34 8.93 2.77
CA ALA A 172 27.38 9.21 1.77
C ALA A 172 26.87 10.08 0.60
N SER A 173 25.57 10.00 0.33
CA SER A 173 24.82 10.72 -0.69
C SER A 173 24.37 12.14 -0.28
N GLU A 174 24.57 12.59 0.96
CA GLU A 174 24.07 13.90 1.40
C GLU A 174 25.01 15.09 1.08
N CYS A 175 26.13 14.85 0.39
CA CYS A 175 26.98 15.93 -0.12
C CYS A 175 26.36 16.61 -1.37
N PRO A 176 26.18 17.94 -1.38
CA PRO A 176 25.50 18.63 -2.47
C PRO A 176 26.39 18.76 -3.72
N GLN A 177 25.97 18.16 -4.83
CA GLN A 177 26.43 18.46 -6.18
C GLN A 177 25.21 18.61 -7.10
N PRO A 178 24.95 19.79 -7.70
CA PRO A 178 23.85 19.98 -8.64
C PRO A 178 24.32 19.59 -10.05
N THR A 179 23.80 18.51 -10.62
CA THR A 179 23.97 18.21 -12.06
C THR A 179 22.61 17.98 -12.74
N PRO A 180 22.41 18.49 -13.98
CA PRO A 180 21.12 18.43 -14.66
C PRO A 180 20.81 16.98 -15.10
N ALA A 181 19.60 16.51 -14.82
CA ALA A 181 19.17 15.15 -15.14
C ALA A 181 18.77 14.99 -16.62
N GLU A 182 19.30 13.94 -17.26
CA GLU A 182 18.93 13.49 -18.60
C GLU A 182 17.63 12.66 -18.53
N LYS A 183 16.72 12.84 -19.51
CA LYS A 183 15.37 12.23 -19.53
C LYS A 183 15.32 11.02 -20.46
N SER A 184 14.87 9.86 -19.97
CA SER A 184 14.55 8.68 -20.79
C SER A 184 13.11 8.74 -21.34
N SER A 185 12.88 8.02 -22.45
CA SER A 185 11.64 8.08 -23.25
C SER A 185 10.62 7.02 -22.82
N PHE A 186 9.51 7.51 -22.26
CA PHE A 186 8.34 6.79 -21.73
C PHE A 186 7.74 5.70 -22.65
N LYS A 187 7.95 5.78 -23.97
CA LYS A 187 7.37 4.85 -24.95
C LYS A 187 8.07 3.49 -24.98
N GLU A 188 9.36 3.43 -24.66
CA GLU A 188 10.14 2.19 -24.67
C GLU A 188 9.86 1.38 -23.40
N ASP A 189 9.74 2.06 -22.27
CA ASP A 189 9.40 1.46 -20.97
C ASP A 189 7.99 0.85 -20.97
N LEU A 190 7.03 1.47 -21.68
CA LEU A 190 5.65 1.00 -21.75
C LEU A 190 5.47 -0.27 -22.60
N LYS A 191 6.29 -0.46 -23.64
CA LYS A 191 6.15 -1.58 -24.59
C LYS A 191 6.65 -2.91 -24.02
N TYR A 192 7.61 -2.87 -23.08
CA TYR A 192 8.18 -4.06 -22.44
C TYR A 192 7.27 -4.63 -21.33
N LEU A 193 6.45 -3.77 -20.69
CA LEU A 193 5.54 -4.14 -19.60
C LEU A 193 4.25 -4.86 -20.06
N LEU A 194 3.93 -4.81 -21.36
CA LEU A 194 2.62 -5.22 -21.88
C LEU A 194 2.54 -6.68 -22.38
N HIS A 195 3.64 -7.44 -22.40
CA HIS A 195 3.65 -8.79 -22.99
C HIS A 195 3.51 -9.90 -21.92
N ASN A 196 2.26 -10.30 -21.64
CA ASN A 196 1.76 -11.41 -20.77
C ASN A 196 1.72 -11.20 -19.25
N LEU A 197 0.65 -10.55 -18.75
CA LEU A 197 0.33 -10.39 -17.33
C LEU A 197 -1.13 -9.88 -17.18
N ILE A 198 -2.15 -10.71 -17.44
CA ILE A 198 -3.55 -10.23 -17.48
C ILE A 198 -4.04 -9.74 -16.10
N PHE A 199 -3.53 -10.29 -15.00
CA PHE A 199 -3.93 -9.90 -13.64
C PHE A 199 -2.92 -8.96 -12.97
N GLY A 200 -1.62 -9.29 -12.95
CA GLY A 200 -0.59 -8.42 -12.35
C GLY A 200 -0.31 -7.15 -13.16
N GLY A 201 -0.46 -7.21 -14.49
CA GLY A 201 -0.37 -6.04 -15.36
C GLY A 201 -1.59 -5.14 -15.22
N LEU A 202 -2.78 -5.72 -14.96
CA LEU A 202 -3.98 -4.97 -14.63
C LEU A 202 -3.73 -4.07 -13.43
N THR A 203 -3.31 -4.63 -12.29
CA THR A 203 -3.06 -3.90 -11.04
C THR A 203 -1.98 -2.83 -11.18
N CYS A 204 -0.91 -3.10 -11.92
CA CYS A 204 0.12 -2.10 -12.17
C CYS A 204 -0.42 -0.93 -13.00
N VAL A 205 -1.15 -1.24 -14.09
CA VAL A 205 -1.69 -0.23 -15.02
C VAL A 205 -2.80 0.57 -14.36
N THR A 206 -3.77 -0.07 -13.71
CA THR A 206 -4.90 0.56 -13.03
C THR A 206 -4.43 1.42 -11.85
N GLY A 207 -3.43 0.95 -11.09
CA GLY A 207 -2.84 1.69 -9.98
C GLY A 207 -2.18 2.99 -10.45
N VAL A 208 -1.27 2.91 -11.43
CA VAL A 208 -0.59 4.10 -11.99
C VAL A 208 -1.60 5.03 -12.67
N LEU A 209 -2.49 4.48 -13.50
CA LEU A 209 -3.50 5.25 -14.23
C LEU A 209 -4.45 5.97 -13.26
N GLY A 210 -4.95 5.27 -12.25
CA GLY A 210 -5.85 5.84 -11.24
C GLY A 210 -5.17 6.95 -10.45
N VAL A 211 -3.94 6.74 -9.97
CA VAL A 211 -3.21 7.79 -9.24
C VAL A 211 -2.99 9.04 -10.09
N VAL A 212 -2.59 8.87 -11.36
CA VAL A 212 -2.35 9.98 -12.28
C VAL A 212 -3.64 10.73 -12.60
N ILE A 213 -4.72 10.01 -12.93
CA ILE A 213 -6.03 10.62 -13.21
C ILE A 213 -6.55 11.37 -11.98
N GLY A 214 -6.42 10.77 -10.78
CA GLY A 214 -6.89 11.36 -9.53
C GLY A 214 -6.16 12.65 -9.19
N ALA A 215 -4.83 12.63 -9.27
CA ALA A 215 -3.99 13.80 -9.05
C ALA A 215 -4.29 14.92 -10.05
N GLU A 216 -4.46 14.59 -11.33
CA GLU A 216 -4.76 15.59 -12.37
C GLU A 216 -6.16 16.17 -12.24
N ALA A 217 -7.16 15.32 -11.92
CA ALA A 217 -8.52 15.74 -11.67
C ALA A 217 -8.60 16.69 -10.46
N SER A 218 -7.94 16.34 -9.35
CA SER A 218 -7.81 17.22 -8.18
C SER A 218 -7.18 18.55 -8.57
N ARG A 219 -6.01 18.52 -9.23
CA ARG A 219 -5.29 19.74 -9.63
C ARG A 219 -6.12 20.69 -10.49
N ARG A 220 -6.85 20.16 -11.49
CA ARG A 220 -7.64 20.98 -12.43
C ARG A 220 -8.94 21.48 -11.83
N LEU A 221 -9.67 20.63 -11.11
CA LEU A 221 -10.99 20.96 -10.61
C LEU A 221 -10.95 21.75 -9.29
N LYS A 222 -9.81 21.72 -8.58
CA LYS A 222 -9.63 22.46 -7.30
C LYS A 222 -9.69 23.97 -7.48
N SER A 223 -9.37 24.50 -8.67
CA SER A 223 -9.57 25.93 -8.98
C SER A 223 -11.03 26.32 -9.15
N TRP A 224 -11.91 25.36 -9.47
CA TRP A 224 -13.35 25.58 -9.64
C TRP A 224 -14.12 25.35 -8.35
N ASN A 225 -13.72 24.34 -7.58
CA ASN A 225 -14.35 24.02 -6.31
C ASN A 225 -13.30 23.60 -5.27
N PRO A 226 -13.10 24.38 -4.19
CA PRO A 226 -12.15 24.05 -3.13
C PRO A 226 -12.43 22.73 -2.41
N ARG A 227 -13.68 22.22 -2.51
CA ARG A 227 -14.14 20.97 -1.90
C ARG A 227 -14.03 19.77 -2.84
N ILE A 228 -13.33 19.88 -3.96
CA ILE A 228 -13.34 18.83 -4.98
C ILE A 228 -12.62 17.55 -4.54
N ASP A 229 -11.58 17.63 -3.71
CA ASP A 229 -10.77 16.44 -3.38
C ASP A 229 -11.62 15.34 -2.73
N PRO A 230 -12.41 15.61 -1.66
CA PRO A 230 -13.24 14.56 -1.09
C PRO A 230 -14.40 14.17 -2.02
N LEU A 231 -14.86 15.04 -2.92
CA LEU A 231 -15.90 14.71 -3.91
C LEU A 231 -15.38 13.74 -4.98
N ILE A 232 -14.15 13.92 -5.45
CA ILE A 232 -13.49 12.96 -6.35
C ILE A 232 -13.31 11.63 -5.64
N CYS A 233 -12.93 11.63 -4.36
CA CYS A 233 -12.83 10.40 -3.59
C CYS A 233 -14.18 9.70 -3.42
N ALA A 234 -15.25 10.44 -3.14
CA ALA A 234 -16.60 9.88 -3.06
C ALA A 234 -17.02 9.25 -4.40
N PHE A 235 -16.80 9.94 -5.51
CA PHE A 235 -17.07 9.42 -6.85
C PHE A 235 -16.26 8.15 -7.14
N GLY A 236 -14.95 8.17 -6.83
CA GLY A 236 -14.07 7.01 -7.00
C GLY A 236 -14.57 5.81 -6.19
N MET A 237 -14.96 6.01 -4.93
CA MET A 237 -15.49 4.94 -4.08
C MET A 237 -16.84 4.38 -4.57
N PHE A 238 -17.80 5.23 -4.97
CA PHE A 238 -19.10 4.75 -5.46
C PHE A 238 -18.99 4.04 -6.82
N SER A 239 -18.21 4.59 -7.74
CA SER A 239 -17.95 3.96 -9.04
C SER A 239 -17.17 2.65 -8.87
N SER A 240 -16.16 2.63 -8.01
CA SER A 240 -15.40 1.41 -7.70
C SER A 240 -16.29 0.32 -7.10
N SER A 241 -17.13 0.67 -6.11
CA SER A 241 -18.06 -0.27 -5.48
C SER A 241 -19.07 -0.85 -6.46
N SER A 242 -19.60 -0.01 -7.37
CA SER A 242 -20.53 -0.44 -8.41
C SER A 242 -19.86 -1.39 -9.41
N CYS A 243 -18.65 -1.06 -9.86
CA CYS A 243 -17.87 -1.92 -10.75
C CYS A 243 -17.47 -3.23 -10.06
N LEU A 244 -17.10 -3.20 -8.78
CA LEU A 244 -16.74 -4.39 -8.01
C LEU A 244 -17.96 -5.30 -7.81
N TYR A 245 -19.13 -4.74 -7.51
CA TYR A 245 -20.38 -5.51 -7.45
C TYR A 245 -20.68 -6.20 -8.78
N LEU A 246 -20.58 -5.47 -9.90
CA LEU A 246 -20.78 -6.03 -11.23
C LEU A 246 -19.73 -7.12 -11.54
N ALA A 247 -18.47 -6.94 -11.14
CA ALA A 247 -17.44 -7.95 -11.30
C ALA A 247 -17.79 -9.26 -10.55
N ILE A 248 -18.27 -9.15 -9.32
CA ILE A 248 -18.65 -10.29 -8.48
C ILE A 248 -19.83 -11.05 -9.11
N VAL A 249 -20.89 -10.34 -9.51
CA VAL A 249 -22.09 -10.98 -10.10
C VAL A 249 -21.80 -11.58 -11.49
N LEU A 250 -20.99 -10.92 -12.30
CA LEU A 250 -20.65 -11.38 -13.65
C LEU A 250 -19.58 -12.49 -13.67
N ALA A 251 -18.96 -12.80 -12.52
CA ALA A 251 -17.96 -13.87 -12.38
C ALA A 251 -18.48 -15.23 -12.83
N LYS A 252 -19.79 -15.51 -12.64
CA LYS A 252 -20.44 -16.74 -13.09
C LYS A 252 -20.69 -16.81 -14.60
N ILE A 253 -20.83 -15.66 -15.26
CA ILE A 253 -21.28 -15.56 -16.65
C ILE A 253 -20.09 -15.51 -17.60
N SER A 254 -19.13 -14.63 -17.34
CA SER A 254 -18.04 -14.35 -18.28
C SER A 254 -16.77 -13.91 -17.57
N ARG A 255 -15.71 -14.71 -17.68
CA ARG A 255 -14.39 -14.39 -17.12
C ARG A 255 -13.78 -13.11 -17.73
N PRO A 256 -13.78 -12.90 -19.07
CA PRO A 256 -13.25 -11.68 -19.65
C PRO A 256 -13.98 -10.41 -19.18
N THR A 257 -15.31 -10.47 -19.09
CA THR A 257 -16.13 -9.34 -18.62
C THR A 257 -15.82 -8.99 -17.16
N THR A 258 -15.59 -10.01 -16.33
CA THR A 258 -15.19 -9.83 -14.92
C THR A 258 -13.88 -9.05 -14.80
N PHE A 259 -12.86 -9.40 -15.60
CA PHE A 259 -11.58 -8.67 -15.59
C PHE A 259 -11.71 -7.21 -16.03
N ILE A 260 -12.61 -6.91 -16.98
CA ILE A 260 -12.90 -5.53 -17.40
C ILE A 260 -13.48 -4.72 -16.22
N PHE A 261 -14.42 -5.29 -15.46
CA PHE A 261 -14.98 -4.60 -14.31
C PHE A 261 -14.00 -4.49 -13.14
N ILE A 262 -13.15 -5.49 -12.92
CA ILE A 262 -12.04 -5.40 -11.96
C ILE A 262 -11.10 -4.25 -12.34
N PHE A 263 -10.74 -4.11 -13.63
CA PHE A 263 -9.91 -3.01 -14.11
C PHE A 263 -10.48 -1.64 -13.74
N PHE A 264 -11.77 -1.42 -14.01
CA PHE A 264 -12.41 -0.16 -13.67
C PHE A 264 -12.55 0.03 -12.17
N ALA A 265 -12.92 -1.02 -11.42
CA ALA A 265 -13.04 -0.96 -9.97
C ALA A 265 -11.72 -0.55 -9.31
N GLU A 266 -10.62 -1.16 -9.74
CA GLU A 266 -9.28 -0.88 -9.24
C GLU A 266 -8.79 0.51 -9.64
N THR A 267 -9.03 0.93 -10.89
CA THR A 267 -8.68 2.27 -11.36
C THR A 267 -9.41 3.35 -10.55
N PHE A 268 -10.72 3.19 -10.33
CA PHE A 268 -11.51 4.14 -9.56
C PHE A 268 -11.12 4.15 -8.08
N MET A 269 -10.71 3.01 -7.52
CA MET A 269 -10.19 2.93 -6.16
C MET A 269 -8.82 3.62 -6.04
N ALA A 270 -7.94 3.43 -7.02
CA ALA A 270 -6.61 4.01 -7.05
C ALA A 270 -6.61 5.54 -7.19
N LEU A 271 -7.68 6.15 -7.73
CA LEU A 271 -7.90 7.61 -7.71
C LEU A 271 -7.76 8.19 -6.29
N ASN A 272 -8.20 7.44 -5.28
CA ASN A 272 -8.29 7.92 -3.92
C ASN A 272 -6.92 8.03 -3.25
N TYR A 273 -5.94 7.23 -3.69
CA TYR A 273 -4.68 7.03 -2.97
C TYR A 273 -3.88 8.34 -2.81
N ALA A 274 -3.63 9.05 -3.91
CA ALA A 274 -2.90 10.32 -3.88
C ALA A 274 -3.72 11.47 -3.28
N ILE A 275 -5.03 11.50 -3.53
CA ILE A 275 -5.91 12.59 -3.08
C ILE A 275 -6.09 12.56 -1.56
N VAL A 276 -6.24 11.37 -0.98
CA VAL A 276 -6.36 11.18 0.48
C VAL A 276 -5.09 11.62 1.22
N ALA A 277 -3.92 11.33 0.65
CA ALA A 277 -2.65 11.84 1.18
C ALA A 277 -2.58 13.38 1.11
N ASP A 278 -2.98 13.99 -0.01
CA ASP A 278 -3.02 15.46 -0.15
C ASP A 278 -3.99 16.11 0.85
N ILE A 279 -5.19 15.55 1.00
CA ILE A 279 -6.21 15.98 2.00
C ILE A 279 -5.60 16.06 3.40
N LEU A 280 -4.88 15.02 3.81
CA LEU A 280 -4.26 14.96 5.13
C LEU A 280 -3.24 16.09 5.31
N LEU A 281 -2.42 16.37 4.30
CA LEU A 281 -1.36 17.37 4.40
C LEU A 281 -1.91 18.80 4.58
N TYR A 282 -3.00 19.18 3.95
CA TYR A 282 -3.54 20.54 4.11
C TYR A 282 -4.55 20.70 5.26
N VAL A 283 -5.05 19.61 5.84
CA VAL A 283 -5.92 19.64 7.02
C VAL A 283 -5.13 19.49 8.34
N VAL A 284 -3.97 18.85 8.29
CA VAL A 284 -3.11 18.63 9.47
C VAL A 284 -1.95 19.63 9.50
N VAL A 285 -1.73 20.25 10.67
CA VAL A 285 -0.60 21.15 10.90
C VAL A 285 0.75 20.44 10.70
N PRO A 286 1.78 21.11 10.14
CA PRO A 286 3.05 20.47 9.78
C PRO A 286 3.71 19.62 10.87
N THR A 287 3.66 20.07 12.13
CA THR A 287 4.26 19.40 13.29
C THR A 287 3.62 18.05 13.62
N ARG A 288 2.44 17.74 13.08
CA ARG A 288 1.67 16.52 13.36
C ARG A 288 1.39 15.65 12.13
N ARG A 289 1.82 16.07 10.93
CA ARG A 289 1.52 15.38 9.66
C ARG A 289 2.03 13.95 9.63
N SER A 290 3.28 13.72 10.00
CA SER A 290 3.89 12.37 9.98
C SER A 290 3.16 11.40 10.92
N MET A 291 2.67 11.87 12.07
CA MET A 291 1.88 11.04 12.98
C MET A 291 0.50 10.74 12.41
N ALA A 292 -0.17 11.72 11.80
CA ALA A 292 -1.46 11.51 11.14
C ALA A 292 -1.36 10.54 9.96
N GLU A 293 -0.31 10.65 9.15
CA GLU A 293 -0.01 9.75 8.04
C GLU A 293 0.28 8.31 8.54
N ALA A 294 1.07 8.18 9.60
CA ALA A 294 1.33 6.88 10.23
C ALA A 294 0.05 6.23 10.79
N ILE A 295 -0.82 6.99 11.44
CA ILE A 295 -2.13 6.49 11.94
C ILE A 295 -3.01 6.05 10.78
N GLN A 296 -3.10 6.86 9.72
CA GLN A 296 -3.87 6.53 8.53
C GLN A 296 -3.41 5.22 7.88
N ILE A 297 -2.10 5.08 7.65
CA ILE A 297 -1.50 3.87 7.08
C ILE A 297 -1.75 2.66 7.98
N THR A 298 -1.58 2.82 9.30
CA THR A 298 -1.81 1.74 10.27
C THR A 298 -3.27 1.28 10.25
N ILE A 299 -4.24 2.21 10.26
CA ILE A 299 -5.67 1.87 10.19
C ILE A 299 -6.00 1.20 8.85
N CYS A 300 -5.44 1.70 7.74
CA CYS A 300 -5.64 1.14 6.42
C CYS A 300 -5.15 -0.31 6.33
N HIS A 301 -3.94 -0.61 6.81
CA HIS A 301 -3.43 -1.98 6.83
C HIS A 301 -4.12 -2.88 7.86
N ALA A 302 -4.48 -2.35 9.03
CA ALA A 302 -5.15 -3.13 10.07
C ALA A 302 -6.56 -3.58 9.64
N LEU A 303 -7.37 -2.68 9.08
CA LEU A 303 -8.74 -2.99 8.65
C LEU A 303 -8.81 -3.56 7.23
N GLY A 304 -7.93 -3.10 6.35
CA GLY A 304 -7.81 -3.58 4.98
C GLY A 304 -7.05 -4.90 4.94
N ASP A 305 -5.74 -4.84 4.77
CA ASP A 305 -4.95 -6.02 4.39
C ASP A 305 -4.92 -7.12 5.46
N ALA A 306 -4.87 -6.77 6.75
CA ALA A 306 -4.82 -7.73 7.84
C ALA A 306 -6.22 -8.26 8.22
N GLY A 307 -7.19 -7.36 8.40
CA GLY A 307 -8.52 -7.73 8.90
C GLY A 307 -9.47 -8.28 7.84
N SER A 308 -9.44 -7.75 6.61
CA SER A 308 -10.44 -8.08 5.60
C SER A 308 -10.43 -9.53 5.13
N PRO A 309 -9.28 -10.22 4.90
CA PRO A 309 -9.31 -11.61 4.44
C PRO A 309 -9.93 -12.55 5.46
N TYR A 310 -9.64 -12.34 6.75
CA TYR A 310 -10.21 -13.12 7.84
C TYR A 310 -11.72 -12.88 8.00
N LEU A 311 -12.17 -11.61 7.92
CA LEU A 311 -13.58 -11.27 7.99
C LEU A 311 -14.39 -11.86 6.82
N ILE A 312 -13.86 -11.76 5.60
CA ILE A 312 -14.47 -12.38 4.41
C ILE A 312 -14.57 -13.90 4.60
N GLY A 313 -13.52 -14.53 5.15
CA GLY A 313 -13.52 -15.95 5.46
C GLY A 313 -14.60 -16.35 6.46
N ILE A 314 -14.78 -15.61 7.57
CA ILE A 314 -15.84 -15.87 8.56
C ILE A 314 -17.22 -15.85 7.94
N VAL A 315 -17.47 -14.86 7.08
CA VAL A 315 -18.78 -14.69 6.43
C VAL A 315 -19.02 -15.82 5.44
N SER A 316 -18.02 -16.18 4.63
CA SER A 316 -18.08 -17.33 3.70
C SER A 316 -18.40 -18.61 4.45
N ASP A 317 -17.66 -18.90 5.53
CA ASP A 317 -17.86 -20.10 6.36
C ASP A 317 -19.23 -20.15 7.01
N HIS A 318 -19.77 -19.00 7.45
CA HIS A 318 -21.11 -18.93 8.02
C HIS A 318 -22.19 -19.28 7.00
N ILE A 319 -22.02 -18.84 5.75
CA ILE A 319 -22.92 -19.18 4.65
C ILE A 319 -22.83 -20.68 4.31
N GLN A 320 -21.62 -21.24 4.32
CA GLN A 320 -21.38 -22.67 4.02
C GLN A 320 -22.03 -23.62 5.03
N ARG A 321 -22.19 -23.23 6.31
CA ARG A 321 -22.80 -24.09 7.36
C ARG A 321 -24.23 -24.53 7.05
N HIS A 322 -24.94 -23.79 6.22
CA HIS A 322 -26.33 -24.06 5.84
C HIS A 322 -26.46 -24.73 4.46
N SER A 323 -25.35 -25.08 3.82
CA SER A 323 -25.31 -25.59 2.44
C SER A 323 -24.72 -27.00 2.35
N LEU A 324 -25.08 -27.73 1.29
CA LEU A 324 -24.49 -29.04 0.98
C LEU A 324 -23.02 -28.87 0.57
N LYS A 325 -22.12 -29.72 1.10
CA LYS A 325 -20.70 -29.73 0.70
C LYS A 325 -20.56 -29.97 -0.80
N SER A 326 -20.19 -28.94 -1.56
CA SER A 326 -19.98 -28.99 -3.02
C SER A 326 -19.11 -27.81 -3.45
N THR A 327 -18.22 -28.02 -4.43
CA THR A 327 -17.35 -26.99 -5.01
C THR A 327 -18.13 -25.78 -5.54
N TYR A 328 -19.39 -25.98 -5.93
CA TYR A 328 -20.29 -24.89 -6.30
C TYR A 328 -20.64 -23.98 -5.11
N TRP A 329 -20.95 -24.57 -3.95
CA TRP A 329 -21.27 -23.81 -2.74
C TRP A 329 -20.05 -23.12 -2.14
N ASP A 330 -18.84 -23.67 -2.30
CA ASP A 330 -17.58 -23.02 -1.92
C ASP A 330 -17.35 -21.73 -2.73
N PHE A 331 -17.64 -21.78 -4.04
CA PHE A 331 -17.57 -20.59 -4.90
C PHE A 331 -18.63 -19.55 -4.54
N VAL A 332 -19.89 -20.00 -4.37
CA VAL A 332 -21.04 -19.11 -4.13
C VAL A 332 -20.97 -18.44 -2.75
N SER A 333 -20.56 -19.14 -1.71
CA SER A 333 -20.38 -18.58 -0.37
C SER A 333 -19.32 -17.47 -0.34
N LEU A 334 -18.19 -17.70 -1.01
CA LEU A 334 -17.12 -16.72 -1.13
C LEU A 334 -17.55 -15.51 -1.98
N GLU A 335 -18.29 -15.74 -3.07
CA GLU A 335 -18.91 -14.68 -3.88
C GLU A 335 -19.84 -13.78 -3.03
N TYR A 336 -20.70 -14.39 -2.21
CA TYR A 336 -21.57 -13.64 -1.30
C TYR A 336 -20.78 -12.90 -0.21
N ALA A 337 -19.72 -13.51 0.34
CA ALA A 337 -18.86 -12.85 1.31
C ALA A 337 -18.16 -11.62 0.72
N PHE A 338 -17.73 -11.68 -0.54
CA PHE A 338 -17.14 -10.54 -1.24
C PHE A 338 -18.12 -9.39 -1.48
N LEU A 339 -19.45 -9.58 -1.40
CA LEU A 339 -20.42 -8.48 -1.51
C LEU A 339 -20.33 -7.48 -0.34
N ILE A 340 -19.68 -7.86 0.77
CA ILE A 340 -19.36 -6.92 1.84
C ILE A 340 -18.43 -5.82 1.35
N CYS A 341 -17.51 -6.11 0.41
CA CYS A 341 -16.54 -5.13 -0.07
C CYS A 341 -17.21 -3.93 -0.80
N PRO A 342 -18.12 -4.12 -1.77
CA PRO A 342 -18.92 -3.02 -2.32
C PRO A 342 -19.73 -2.24 -1.27
N PHE A 343 -20.30 -2.92 -0.27
CA PHE A 343 -21.06 -2.25 0.79
C PHE A 343 -20.17 -1.33 1.64
N VAL A 344 -19.02 -1.82 2.09
CA VAL A 344 -18.01 -1.01 2.81
C VAL A 344 -17.50 0.12 1.92
N GLY A 345 -17.33 -0.12 0.62
CA GLY A 345 -16.95 0.91 -0.34
C GLY A 345 -17.98 2.05 -0.45
N ILE A 346 -19.28 1.74 -0.46
CA ILE A 346 -20.37 2.73 -0.42
C ILE A 346 -20.32 3.54 0.88
N LEU A 347 -20.10 2.88 2.03
CA LEU A 347 -19.93 3.58 3.31
C LEU A 347 -18.71 4.53 3.28
N GLY A 348 -17.60 4.08 2.69
CA GLY A 348 -16.42 4.92 2.46
C GLY A 348 -16.74 6.14 1.60
N GLY A 349 -17.49 5.97 0.51
CA GLY A 349 -17.98 7.07 -0.32
C GLY A 349 -18.86 8.07 0.46
N ALA A 350 -19.74 7.58 1.33
CA ALA A 350 -20.56 8.43 2.20
C ALA A 350 -19.71 9.25 3.20
N PHE A 351 -18.67 8.64 3.79
CA PHE A 351 -17.72 9.37 4.65
C PHE A 351 -16.95 10.45 3.88
N PHE A 352 -16.59 10.21 2.63
CA PHE A 352 -15.97 11.24 1.79
C PHE A 352 -16.92 12.40 1.45
N LEU A 353 -18.21 12.13 1.22
CA LEU A 353 -19.23 13.19 1.09
C LEU A 353 -19.39 14.01 2.37
N MET A 354 -19.34 13.35 3.53
CA MET A 354 -19.38 14.03 4.82
C MET A 354 -18.12 14.89 5.03
N ASN A 355 -16.95 14.39 4.64
CA ASN A 355 -15.69 15.12 4.67
C ASN A 355 -15.76 16.37 3.77
N ALA A 356 -16.35 16.27 2.57
CA ALA A 356 -16.53 17.40 1.65
C ALA A 356 -17.27 18.60 2.28
N ARG A 357 -18.13 18.36 3.28
CA ARG A 357 -18.84 19.43 4.00
C ARG A 357 -17.98 20.17 5.02
N HIS A 358 -16.98 19.50 5.60
CA HIS A 358 -16.16 20.02 6.70
C HIS A 358 -14.77 20.49 6.26
N ILE A 359 -14.29 19.99 5.12
CA ILE A 359 -12.91 20.17 4.64
C ILE A 359 -12.46 21.63 4.55
N GLU A 360 -13.37 22.53 4.16
CA GLU A 360 -13.06 23.95 4.01
C GLU A 360 -12.86 24.64 5.37
N ALA A 361 -13.71 24.32 6.34
CA ALA A 361 -13.60 24.82 7.71
C ALA A 361 -12.36 24.26 8.41
N ASP A 362 -12.03 22.99 8.18
CA ASP A 362 -10.84 22.34 8.75
C ASP A 362 -9.55 22.93 8.19
N ARG A 363 -9.49 23.16 6.87
CA ARG A 363 -8.36 23.82 6.22
C ARG A 363 -8.15 25.25 6.74
N GLN A 364 -9.23 26.01 6.93
CA GLN A 364 -9.16 27.37 7.49
C GLN A 364 -8.63 27.35 8.94
N ARG A 365 -9.11 26.43 9.77
CA ARG A 365 -8.62 26.25 11.15
C ARG A 365 -7.14 25.90 11.20
N ALA A 366 -6.68 24.98 10.35
CA ALA A 366 -5.28 24.63 10.24
C ALA A 366 -4.42 25.84 9.82
N ALA A 367 -4.87 26.62 8.83
CA ALA A 367 -4.18 27.83 8.37
C ALA A 367 -4.10 28.91 9.46
N GLN A 368 -5.17 29.11 10.24
CA GLN A 368 -5.21 30.07 11.34
C GLN A 368 -4.23 29.71 12.46
N HIS A 369 -4.11 28.42 12.82
CA HIS A 369 -3.12 27.99 13.82
C HIS A 369 -1.69 28.26 13.37
N ILE A 370 -1.34 27.98 12.11
CA ILE A 370 -0.01 28.26 11.58
C ILE A 370 0.29 29.75 11.60
N GLN A 371 -0.68 30.60 11.24
CA GLN A 371 -0.52 32.06 11.30
C GLN A 371 -0.46 32.61 12.73
N GLY A 372 -1.14 31.96 13.68
CA GLY A 372 -1.13 32.30 15.10
C GLY A 372 0.22 32.04 15.77
N ASP A 373 0.85 30.89 15.49
CA ASP A 373 2.21 30.57 15.96
C ASP A 373 3.22 31.62 15.49
N HIS A 374 3.17 31.99 14.21
CA HIS A 374 4.06 33.02 13.66
C HIS A 374 3.84 34.44 14.24
N ARG A 375 2.68 34.72 14.85
CA ARG A 375 2.43 35.98 15.56
C ARG A 375 2.90 35.94 17.02
N GLY A 376 2.89 34.77 17.66
CA GLY A 376 3.43 34.55 19.00
C GLY A 376 4.96 34.61 19.07
N ASP A 377 5.64 34.22 17.97
CA ASP A 377 7.10 34.22 17.84
C ASP A 377 7.72 35.58 17.42
N ARG A 378 6.95 36.66 17.35
CA ARG A 378 7.57 37.99 17.19
C ARG A 378 8.26 38.36 18.50
N PRO A 379 9.56 38.68 18.51
CA PRO A 379 10.22 39.10 19.73
C PRO A 379 9.52 40.36 20.25
N HIS A 380 9.05 40.30 21.50
CA HIS A 380 8.69 41.47 22.27
C HIS A 380 9.95 42.32 22.48
N GLY A 381 10.26 43.18 21.50
CA GLY A 381 11.43 44.04 21.59
C GLY A 381 11.84 44.59 20.24
N THR A 382 11.17 45.65 19.79
CA THR A 382 11.79 46.95 19.49
C THR A 382 10.69 47.92 19.09
N GLY A 383 10.58 49.02 19.83
CA GLY A 383 9.74 50.14 19.46
C GLY A 383 10.21 50.81 18.17
N ALA A 384 9.28 51.59 17.60
CA ALA A 384 9.49 52.62 16.60
C ALA A 384 10.15 52.20 15.27
N PHE A 385 9.32 52.03 14.24
CA PHE A 385 9.59 52.67 12.95
C PHE A 385 8.26 53.08 12.32
N VAL A 386 7.87 54.33 12.61
CA VAL A 386 6.97 55.11 11.77
C VAL A 386 7.77 55.49 10.53
N GLY A 387 7.34 55.02 9.36
CA GLY A 387 8.01 55.25 8.08
C GLY A 387 7.01 55.43 6.95
N PHE A 388 6.55 56.67 6.81
CA PHE A 388 6.18 57.36 5.56
C PHE A 388 5.21 56.69 4.57
N ASN A 389 3.98 57.21 4.53
CA ASN A 389 3.07 57.09 3.38
C ASN A 389 2.91 58.47 2.71
N PRO A 390 3.49 58.72 1.52
CA PRO A 390 3.28 59.97 0.79
C PRO A 390 2.01 59.85 -0.06
N GLY A 391 0.84 60.14 0.50
CA GLY A 391 -0.38 60.00 -0.32
C GLY A 391 -1.73 60.42 0.24
N GLN A 392 -1.89 60.76 1.53
CA GLN A 392 -3.18 61.25 2.02
C GLN A 392 -3.02 62.40 3.00
N GLY A 393 -3.51 63.57 2.57
CA GLY A 393 -3.49 64.81 3.33
C GLY A 393 -4.52 64.85 4.47
N TRP A 394 -4.07 65.45 5.56
CA TRP A 394 -4.76 66.39 6.46
C TRP A 394 -6.24 66.20 6.75
N GLY A 395 -6.53 65.86 8.02
CA GLY A 395 -7.88 65.85 8.58
C GLY A 395 -7.93 65.69 10.11
N TRP A 396 -7.22 66.57 10.82
CA TRP A 396 -7.46 67.13 12.17
C TRP A 396 -7.80 66.24 13.40
N LEU A 397 -6.99 66.52 14.44
CA LEU A 397 -7.07 66.22 15.87
C LEU A 397 -8.43 66.46 16.57
N THR A 398 -8.47 65.93 17.81
CA THR A 398 -9.23 66.33 19.04
C THR A 398 -10.33 65.34 19.44
N HIS A 399 -10.49 64.84 20.67
CA HIS A 399 -9.90 65.09 21.99
C HIS A 399 -10.10 63.82 22.87
N ALA A 400 -9.16 63.53 23.76
CA ALA A 400 -9.34 62.70 24.97
C ALA A 400 -9.95 63.56 26.12
N PRO A 401 -10.28 63.07 27.33
CA PRO A 401 -9.72 61.94 28.08
C PRO A 401 -10.60 60.69 28.18
#